data_AF-A0A3P3VRZ7-F1
#
_entry.id   AF-A0A3P3VRZ7-F1
#
_cell.length_a   1.000
_cell.length_b   1.000
_cell.length_c   1.000
_cell.angle_alpha   90.00
_cell.angle_beta   90.00
_cell.angle_gamma   90.00
#
_symmetry.space_group_name_H-M   'P 1'
#
loop_
_entity.id
_entity.type
_entity.pdbx_description
1 polymer ?
#
loop_
_entity_poly.entity_id
_entity_poly.type
_entity_poly.pdbx_seq_one_letter_code
_entity_poly.pdbx_strand_id
1 'polypeptide(L)'
;MSQAPFWQYPVLVPSNLRLPSFGYLSRSQFCQQLAHSAQIGRYDLGRNLHLDPGLMARYGSEIPRIAEALACSPRDERYRRVKVATIDKATHEVHLEWLLAQRLGRSRISFTQFELLRRALGVQPLLVDMMGPAVEVIWPDSLEAALVALNQLEQRVNLTPAADLSSLPPPADSQWSRASGF
;
A
#
# COMPACT_ATOMS: atom_id res chain seq x y z
N MET A 1 -18.34 3.65 15.35
CA MET A 1 -17.79 4.34 14.16
C MET A 1 -17.03 3.30 13.34
N SER A 2 -17.35 3.10 12.06
CA SER A 2 -16.59 2.18 11.21
C SER A 2 -15.20 2.76 10.95
N GLN A 3 -14.16 1.95 11.12
CA GLN A 3 -12.80 2.34 10.78
C GLN A 3 -12.71 2.58 9.26
N ALA A 4 -11.93 3.58 8.84
CA ALA A 4 -11.70 3.80 7.41
C ALA A 4 -11.08 2.53 6.79
N PRO A 5 -11.52 2.11 5.60
CA PRO A 5 -11.25 0.77 5.08
C PRO A 5 -9.75 0.51 4.83
N PHE A 6 -8.94 1.56 4.67
CA PHE A 6 -7.51 1.45 4.45
C PHE A 6 -6.71 1.07 5.71
N TRP A 7 -7.25 1.27 6.92
CA TRP A 7 -6.54 0.87 8.14
C TRP A 7 -6.42 -0.65 8.32
N GLN A 8 -7.09 -1.43 7.46
CA GLN A 8 -6.84 -2.85 7.36
C GLN A 8 -5.41 -3.18 6.92
N TYR A 9 -4.68 -2.24 6.29
CA TYR A 9 -3.31 -2.46 5.83
C TYR A 9 -2.28 -2.39 6.95
N PRO A 10 -1.15 -3.11 6.82
CA PRO A 10 -0.03 -2.92 7.73
C PRO A 10 0.49 -1.50 7.66
N VAL A 11 0.81 -0.94 8.81
CA VAL A 11 1.36 0.40 9.00
C VAL A 11 2.78 0.28 9.51
N LEU A 12 3.67 1.04 8.90
CA LEU A 12 5.05 1.24 9.27
C LEU A 12 5.13 2.53 10.10
N VAL A 13 5.48 2.40 11.38
CA VAL A 13 5.58 3.52 12.32
C VAL A 13 6.86 3.43 13.14
N PRO A 14 7.42 4.55 13.62
CA PRO A 14 8.48 4.53 14.62
C PRO A 14 7.93 4.10 15.99
N SER A 15 8.59 3.15 16.64
CA SER A 15 8.26 2.64 17.99
C SER A 15 8.36 3.70 19.08
N ASN A 16 9.26 4.65 18.91
CA ASN A 16 9.54 5.71 19.88
C ASN A 16 9.36 7.08 19.23
N LEU A 17 8.14 7.36 18.76
CA LEU A 17 7.82 8.65 18.15
C LEU A 17 8.00 9.78 19.17
N ARG A 18 9.07 10.55 19.04
CA ARG A 18 9.34 11.72 19.87
C ARG A 18 8.84 12.96 19.14
N LEU A 19 7.79 13.56 19.67
CA LEU A 19 7.28 14.84 19.22
C LEU A 19 8.09 15.98 19.86
N PRO A 20 8.56 16.97 19.08
CA PRO A 20 9.11 18.20 19.64
C PRO A 20 8.07 18.92 20.51
N SER A 21 8.54 19.77 21.43
CA SER A 21 7.70 20.54 22.35
C SER A 21 6.63 21.40 21.66
N PHE A 22 6.86 21.75 20.40
CA PHE A 22 5.99 22.57 19.55
C PHE A 22 4.91 21.74 18.81
N GLY A 23 4.85 20.42 19.03
CA GLY A 23 3.79 19.53 18.54
C GLY A 23 3.91 19.06 17.09
N TYR A 24 4.86 19.60 16.30
CA TYR A 24 5.06 19.23 14.90
C TYR A 24 6.39 18.49 14.71
N LEU A 25 6.34 17.35 14.03
CA LEU A 25 7.51 16.59 13.61
C LEU A 25 7.75 16.82 12.11
N SER A 26 8.96 17.22 11.73
CA SER A 26 9.27 17.36 10.32
C SER A 26 9.34 15.98 9.65
N ARG A 27 9.05 15.92 8.34
CA ARG A 27 9.18 14.70 7.54
C ARG A 27 10.56 14.05 7.69
N SER A 28 11.63 14.85 7.64
CA SER A 28 13.00 14.35 7.81
C SER A 28 13.23 13.73 9.19
N GLN A 29 12.72 14.35 10.26
CA GLN A 29 12.84 13.81 11.62
C GLN A 29 12.01 12.53 11.79
N PHE A 30 10.80 12.49 11.24
CA PHE A 30 9.98 11.28 11.23
C PHE A 30 10.70 10.13 10.52
N CYS A 31 11.22 10.37 9.32
CA CYS A 31 11.99 9.38 8.56
C CYS A 31 13.25 8.93 9.31
N GLN A 32 13.97 9.82 9.99
CA GLN A 32 15.11 9.44 10.81
C GLN A 32 14.70 8.51 11.96
N GLN A 33 13.62 8.83 12.69
CA GLN A 33 13.12 7.96 13.75
C GLN A 33 12.64 6.62 13.20
N LEU A 34 12.03 6.61 12.02
CA LEU A 34 11.59 5.41 11.35
C LEU A 34 12.76 4.50 10.97
N ALA A 35 13.84 5.06 10.41
CA ALA A 35 15.04 4.31 10.05
C ALA A 35 15.68 3.56 11.22
N HIS A 36 15.57 4.11 12.45
CA HIS A 36 16.22 3.55 13.63
C HIS A 36 15.32 2.71 14.53
N SER A 37 14.00 2.87 14.44
CA SER A 37 13.09 2.37 15.45
C SER A 37 11.77 1.86 14.90
N ALA A 38 11.71 1.53 13.60
CA ALA A 38 10.47 1.10 12.99
C ALA A 38 9.84 -0.16 13.61
N GLN A 39 8.53 -0.17 13.53
CA GLN A 39 7.65 -1.30 13.76
C GLN A 39 6.67 -1.40 12.61
N ILE A 40 6.31 -2.63 12.25
CA ILE A 40 5.23 -2.92 11.31
C ILE A 40 4.12 -3.62 12.09
N GLY A 41 2.89 -3.17 11.91
CA GLY A 41 1.73 -3.75 12.57
C GLY A 41 0.43 -3.33 11.91
N ARG A 42 -0.71 -3.68 12.51
CA ARG A 42 -2.05 -3.26 12.06
C ARG A 42 -2.79 -2.63 13.22
N TYR A 43 -3.56 -1.58 12.92
CA TYR A 43 -4.41 -0.97 13.94
C TYR A 43 -5.68 -1.80 14.12
N ASP A 44 -6.03 -2.12 15.37
CA ASP A 44 -7.36 -2.60 15.69
C ASP A 44 -8.40 -1.45 15.65
N LEU A 45 -9.66 -1.79 15.92
CA LEU A 45 -10.76 -0.82 16.00
C LEU A 45 -10.54 0.23 17.11
N GLY A 46 -9.76 -0.10 18.15
CA GLY A 46 -9.36 0.79 19.23
C GLY A 46 -8.13 1.65 18.92
N ARG A 47 -7.59 1.58 17.70
CA ARG A 47 -6.33 2.20 17.27
C ARG A 47 -5.10 1.73 18.03
N ASN A 48 -5.14 0.55 18.65
CA ASN A 48 -3.94 -0.08 19.18
C ASN A 48 -3.19 -0.77 18.03
N LEU A 49 -1.88 -0.58 18.00
CA LEU A 49 -1.02 -1.23 17.02
C LEU A 49 -0.71 -2.65 17.46
N HIS A 50 -1.17 -3.63 16.69
CA HIS A 50 -0.80 -5.04 16.84
C HIS A 50 0.38 -5.32 15.92
N LEU A 51 1.54 -5.63 16.49
CA LEU A 51 2.76 -5.88 15.74
C LEU A 51 2.64 -7.12 14.86
N ASP A 52 3.28 -7.07 13.69
CA ASP A 52 3.36 -8.18 12.75
C ASP A 52 4.83 -8.63 12.61
N PRO A 53 5.27 -9.63 13.42
CA PRO A 53 6.65 -10.10 13.40
C PRO A 53 7.07 -10.68 12.05
N GLY A 54 6.12 -11.25 11.28
CA GLY A 54 6.39 -11.82 9.97
C GLY A 54 6.75 -10.74 8.95
N LEU A 55 5.98 -9.66 8.89
CA LEU A 55 6.32 -8.51 8.04
C LEU A 55 7.58 -7.79 8.52
N MET A 56 7.79 -7.72 9.84
CA MET A 56 8.97 -7.12 10.42
C MET A 56 10.24 -7.91 10.06
N ALA A 57 10.20 -9.25 10.08
CA ALA A 57 11.28 -10.11 9.62
C ALA A 57 11.51 -9.98 8.10
N ARG A 58 10.43 -9.87 7.31
CA ARG A 58 10.51 -9.76 5.85
C ARG A 58 11.11 -8.44 5.37
N TYR A 59 10.72 -7.32 5.97
CA TYR A 59 11.06 -5.99 5.46
C TYR A 59 12.08 -5.23 6.33
N GLY A 60 12.49 -5.77 7.47
CA GLY A 60 13.33 -5.05 8.44
C GLY A 60 14.63 -4.49 7.87
N SER A 61 15.29 -5.20 6.96
CA SER A 61 16.52 -4.73 6.29
C SER A 61 16.27 -3.58 5.30
N GLU A 62 15.07 -3.46 4.75
CA GLU A 62 14.72 -2.46 3.74
C GLU A 62 14.17 -1.17 4.35
N ILE A 63 13.70 -1.21 5.60
CA ILE A 63 13.12 -0.04 6.27
C ILE A 63 14.03 1.19 6.27
N PRO A 64 15.35 1.10 6.56
CA PRO A 64 16.22 2.28 6.50
C PRO A 64 16.24 2.91 5.11
N ARG A 65 16.28 2.11 4.05
CA ARG A 65 16.24 2.60 2.65
C ARG A 65 14.90 3.23 2.30
N ILE A 66 13.80 2.63 2.76
CA ILE A 66 12.44 3.17 2.63
C ILE A 66 12.36 4.54 3.33
N ALA A 67 12.87 4.63 4.55
CA ALA A 67 12.86 5.86 5.33
C ALA A 67 13.71 6.97 4.68
N GLU A 68 14.91 6.63 4.18
CA GLU A 68 15.76 7.55 3.43
C GLU A 68 15.09 8.04 2.15
N ALA A 69 14.50 7.14 1.36
CA ALA A 69 13.73 7.48 0.16
C ALA A 69 12.57 8.44 0.50
N LEU A 70 11.83 8.13 1.57
CA LEU A 70 10.78 8.98 2.09
C LEU A 70 11.30 10.28 2.72
N ALA A 71 12.60 10.49 2.94
CA ALA A 71 13.11 11.81 3.35
C ALA A 71 13.42 12.71 2.14
N CYS A 72 13.51 12.14 0.93
CA CYS A 72 13.96 12.85 -0.27
C CYS A 72 12.86 13.70 -0.94
N SER A 73 13.23 14.60 -1.84
CA SER A 73 12.26 15.32 -2.67
C SER A 73 11.41 14.35 -3.51
N PRO A 74 10.12 14.63 -3.80
CA PRO A 74 9.32 13.84 -4.75
C PRO A 74 9.90 13.73 -6.16
N ARG A 75 10.87 14.60 -6.50
CA ARG A 75 11.62 14.54 -7.76
C ARG A 75 12.78 13.55 -7.73
N ASP A 76 13.19 13.10 -6.55
CA ASP A 76 14.26 12.11 -6.37
C ASP A 76 13.80 10.72 -6.81
N GLU A 77 14.67 10.00 -7.50
CA GLU A 77 14.38 8.67 -8.00
C GLU A 77 14.13 7.67 -6.86
N ARG A 78 14.85 7.79 -5.74
CA ARG A 78 14.69 6.91 -4.57
C ARG A 78 13.27 7.02 -4.01
N TYR A 79 12.76 8.23 -3.88
CA TYR A 79 11.39 8.48 -3.44
C TYR A 79 10.38 7.79 -4.36
N ARG A 80 10.56 7.96 -5.68
CA ARG A 80 9.65 7.42 -6.71
C ARG A 80 9.63 5.90 -6.77
N ARG A 81 10.72 5.22 -6.35
CA ARG A 81 10.79 3.76 -6.31
C ARG A 81 10.02 3.14 -5.15
N VAL A 82 9.78 3.91 -4.09
CA VAL A 82 9.20 3.41 -2.84
C VAL A 82 7.75 3.86 -2.68
N LYS A 83 7.48 5.16 -2.81
CA LYS A 83 6.13 5.72 -2.63
C LYS A 83 5.34 5.64 -3.93
N VAL A 84 4.11 5.13 -3.83
CA VAL A 84 3.26 4.85 -4.99
C VAL A 84 1.93 5.60 -4.96
N ALA A 85 1.48 5.99 -3.77
CA ALA A 85 0.27 6.77 -3.61
C ALA A 85 0.25 7.49 -2.26
N THR A 86 -0.72 8.39 -2.12
CA THR A 86 -1.13 9.05 -0.88
C THR A 86 -2.63 8.83 -0.72
N ILE A 87 -3.11 8.46 0.46
CA ILE A 87 -4.55 8.32 0.75
C ILE A 87 -4.96 9.46 1.68
N ASP A 88 -5.95 10.25 1.26
CA ASP A 88 -6.57 11.26 2.11
C ASP A 88 -7.44 10.58 3.18
N LYS A 89 -7.20 10.90 4.47
CA LYS A 89 -7.90 10.23 5.58
C LYS A 89 -9.37 10.63 5.70
N ALA A 90 -9.77 11.79 5.15
CA ALA A 90 -11.13 12.31 5.22
C ALA A 90 -11.97 11.85 4.02
N THR A 91 -11.42 11.91 2.81
CA THR A 91 -12.16 11.59 1.58
C THR A 91 -11.96 10.15 1.11
N HIS A 92 -10.91 9.47 1.60
CA HIS A 92 -10.46 8.16 1.10
C HIS A 92 -10.08 8.16 -0.38
N GLU A 93 -9.84 9.34 -0.97
CA GLU A 93 -9.31 9.46 -2.31
C GLU A 93 -7.83 9.02 -2.32
N VAL A 94 -7.46 8.28 -3.35
CA VAL A 94 -6.08 7.80 -3.55
C VAL A 94 -5.43 8.63 -4.63
N HIS A 95 -4.44 9.43 -4.25
CA HIS A 95 -3.61 10.22 -5.14
C HIS A 95 -2.39 9.40 -5.55
N LEU A 96 -2.32 9.03 -6.82
CA LEU A 96 -1.25 8.20 -7.36
C LEU A 96 0.02 9.02 -7.58
N GLU A 97 1.17 8.45 -7.23
CA GLU A 97 2.46 9.04 -7.55
C GLU A 97 2.73 8.97 -9.06
N TRP A 98 3.52 9.92 -9.55
CA TRP A 98 3.64 10.27 -10.97
C TRP A 98 3.80 9.08 -11.92
N LEU A 99 4.70 8.12 -11.61
CA LEU A 99 4.96 6.97 -12.48
C LEU A 99 3.73 6.08 -12.65
N LEU A 100 3.05 5.78 -11.54
CA LEU A 100 1.83 4.97 -11.56
C LEU A 100 0.67 5.74 -12.20
N ALA A 101 0.59 7.05 -11.94
CA ALA A 101 -0.40 7.93 -12.54
C ALA A 101 -0.27 8.02 -14.07
N GLN A 102 0.95 8.17 -14.58
CA GLN A 102 1.24 8.16 -16.02
C GLN A 102 0.85 6.83 -16.64
N ARG A 103 1.17 5.71 -15.99
CA ARG A 103 0.87 4.39 -16.53
C ARG A 103 -0.62 4.10 -16.62
N LEU A 104 -1.39 4.54 -15.62
CA LEU A 104 -2.85 4.36 -15.58
C LEU A 104 -3.63 5.47 -16.29
N GLY A 105 -2.97 6.53 -16.78
CA GLY A 105 -3.61 7.69 -17.41
C GLY A 105 -4.48 8.52 -16.46
N ARG A 106 -4.29 8.40 -15.13
CA ARG A 106 -5.09 9.09 -14.10
C ARG A 106 -4.27 9.33 -12.85
N SER A 107 -4.39 10.50 -12.26
CA SER A 107 -3.67 10.88 -11.02
C SER A 107 -4.43 10.57 -9.74
N ARG A 108 -5.73 10.26 -9.84
CA ARG A 108 -6.60 9.98 -8.70
C ARG A 108 -7.52 8.81 -8.99
N ILE A 109 -7.74 7.98 -7.99
CA ILE A 109 -8.65 6.85 -8.04
C ILE A 109 -9.38 6.70 -6.70
N SER A 110 -10.52 6.03 -6.71
CA SER A 110 -11.18 5.66 -5.46
C SER A 110 -10.38 4.57 -4.73
N PHE A 111 -10.55 4.47 -3.42
CA PHE A 111 -9.94 3.39 -2.64
C PHE A 111 -10.32 1.99 -3.17
N THR A 112 -11.55 1.80 -3.62
CA THR A 112 -12.01 0.53 -4.24
C THR A 112 -11.23 0.22 -5.52
N GLN A 113 -10.94 1.21 -6.36
CA GLN A 113 -10.12 1.01 -7.56
C GLN A 113 -8.67 0.68 -7.20
N PHE A 114 -8.14 1.30 -6.14
CA PHE A 114 -6.80 0.99 -5.62
C PHE A 114 -6.71 -0.45 -5.11
N GLU A 115 -7.73 -0.95 -4.40
CA GLU A 115 -7.83 -2.36 -3.98
C GLU A 115 -7.77 -3.32 -5.17
N LEU A 116 -8.54 -3.04 -6.23
CA LEU A 116 -8.55 -3.88 -7.43
C LEU A 116 -7.18 -3.90 -8.12
N LEU A 117 -6.56 -2.73 -8.28
CA LEU A 117 -5.22 -2.60 -8.86
C LEU A 117 -4.20 -3.41 -8.06
N ARG A 118 -4.16 -3.21 -6.74
CA ARG A 118 -3.25 -3.91 -5.83
C ARG A 118 -3.39 -5.43 -5.95
N ARG A 119 -4.63 -5.93 -5.96
CA ARG A 119 -4.92 -7.37 -6.10
C ARG A 119 -4.47 -7.92 -7.44
N ALA A 120 -4.73 -7.20 -8.52
CA ALA A 120 -4.29 -7.58 -9.87
C ALA A 120 -2.76 -7.66 -9.97
N LEU A 121 -2.05 -6.75 -9.28
CA LEU A 121 -0.59 -6.72 -9.24
C LEU A 121 0.03 -7.68 -8.21
N GLY A 122 -0.76 -8.31 -7.36
CA GLY A 122 -0.26 -9.22 -6.32
C GLY A 122 0.61 -8.54 -5.24
N VAL A 123 0.51 -7.23 -5.08
CA VAL A 123 1.37 -6.45 -4.17
C VAL A 123 0.74 -6.24 -2.80
N GLN A 124 1.56 -6.26 -1.75
CA GLN A 124 1.14 -5.90 -0.40
C GLN A 124 1.76 -4.56 0.01
N PRO A 125 0.96 -3.48 0.10
CA PRO A 125 1.46 -2.19 0.52
C PRO A 125 1.71 -2.16 2.01
N LEU A 126 2.62 -1.27 2.41
CA LEU A 126 2.66 -0.74 3.76
C LEU A 126 2.14 0.70 3.74
N LEU A 127 1.46 1.09 4.80
CA LEU A 127 1.11 2.49 5.03
C LEU A 127 2.15 3.15 5.91
N VAL A 128 2.40 4.43 5.71
CA VAL A 128 3.21 5.25 6.63
C VAL A 128 2.33 6.38 7.13
N ASP A 129 1.97 6.34 8.41
CA ASP A 129 1.21 7.41 9.05
C ASP A 129 2.15 8.43 9.70
N MET A 130 2.35 9.56 9.02
CA MET A 130 3.12 10.69 9.54
C MET A 130 2.28 11.62 10.44
N MET A 131 1.15 11.13 10.97
CA MET A 131 0.19 11.87 11.81
C MET A 131 -0.44 13.10 11.13
N GLY A 132 -0.39 13.16 9.80
CA GLY A 132 -1.01 14.22 9.00
C GLY A 132 -2.43 13.90 8.54
N PRO A 133 -3.00 14.71 7.63
CA PRO A 133 -4.32 14.47 7.03
C PRO A 133 -4.33 13.31 6.03
N ALA A 134 -3.17 12.76 5.70
CA ALA A 134 -3.01 11.68 4.73
C ALA A 134 -2.10 10.58 5.27
N VAL A 135 -2.19 9.40 4.65
CA VAL A 135 -1.23 8.30 4.84
C VAL A 135 -0.50 8.03 3.54
N GLU A 136 0.81 7.79 3.63
CA GLU A 136 1.61 7.43 2.48
C GLU A 136 1.51 5.93 2.21
N VAL A 137 1.47 5.56 0.93
CA VAL A 137 1.42 4.16 0.50
C VAL A 137 2.76 3.82 -0.15
N ILE A 138 3.39 2.77 0.36
CA ILE A 138 4.65 2.26 -0.17
C ILE A 138 4.52 0.81 -0.64
N TRP A 139 5.26 0.45 -1.68
CA TRP A 139 5.42 -0.93 -2.14
C TRP A 139 6.85 -1.41 -1.87
N PRO A 140 7.06 -2.22 -0.82
CA PRO A 140 8.42 -2.64 -0.43
C PRO A 140 9.10 -3.52 -1.49
N ASP A 141 8.32 -4.33 -2.21
CA ASP A 141 8.82 -5.30 -3.21
C ASP A 141 9.15 -4.66 -4.58
N SER A 142 9.42 -3.34 -4.62
CA SER A 142 9.72 -2.50 -5.81
C SER A 142 8.53 -2.12 -6.71
N LEU A 143 8.37 -0.81 -6.94
CA LEU A 143 7.43 -0.25 -7.92
C LEU A 143 7.70 -0.75 -9.35
N GLU A 144 8.97 -0.96 -9.73
CA GLU A 144 9.33 -1.38 -11.08
C GLU A 144 8.73 -2.76 -11.42
N ALA A 145 8.81 -3.71 -10.48
CA ALA A 145 8.21 -5.03 -10.65
C ALA A 145 6.69 -4.95 -10.82
N ALA A 146 6.04 -4.06 -10.06
CA ALA A 146 4.61 -3.82 -10.18
C ALA A 146 4.24 -3.19 -11.53
N LEU A 147 5.05 -2.26 -12.05
CA LEU A 147 4.84 -1.67 -13.39
C LEU A 147 5.04 -2.71 -14.50
N VAL A 148 6.00 -3.62 -14.36
CA VAL A 148 6.18 -4.75 -15.29
C VAL A 148 4.96 -5.67 -15.26
N ALA A 149 4.45 -6.02 -14.08
CA ALA A 149 3.23 -6.81 -13.95
C ALA A 149 2.02 -6.10 -14.58
N LEU A 150 1.90 -4.78 -14.41
CA LEU A 150 0.87 -3.98 -15.06
C LEU A 150 0.97 -4.02 -16.60
N ASN A 151 2.19 -3.93 -17.16
CA ASN A 151 2.41 -4.06 -18.60
C ASN A 151 1.93 -5.42 -19.13
N GLN A 152 2.24 -6.50 -18.41
CA GLN A 152 1.83 -7.85 -18.80
C GLN A 152 0.31 -8.01 -18.73
N LEU A 153 -0.35 -7.40 -17.75
CA LEU A 153 -1.81 -7.39 -17.64
C LEU A 153 -2.45 -6.64 -18.81
N GLU A 154 -1.96 -5.44 -19.16
CA GLU A 154 -2.47 -4.68 -20.30
C GLU A 154 -2.28 -5.43 -21.62
N GLN A 155 -1.13 -6.08 -21.81
CA GLN A 155 -0.88 -6.92 -22.98
C GLN A 155 -1.85 -8.10 -23.04
N ARG A 156 -2.13 -8.79 -21.92
CA ARG A 156 -3.11 -9.88 -21.89
C ARG A 156 -4.52 -9.40 -22.23
N VAL A 157 -4.93 -8.24 -21.71
CA VAL A 157 -6.25 -7.66 -22.02
C VAL A 157 -6.34 -7.26 -23.50
N ASN A 158 -5.29 -6.66 -24.06
CA ASN A 158 -5.26 -6.27 -25.48
C ASN A 158 -5.08 -7.46 -26.44
N LEU A 159 -4.51 -8.58 -25.97
CA LEU A 159 -4.41 -9.83 -26.73
C LEU A 159 -5.64 -10.73 -26.58
N THR A 160 -6.62 -10.34 -25.76
CA THR A 160 -7.92 -11.03 -25.65
C THR A 160 -8.96 -10.22 -26.44
N PRO A 161 -9.19 -10.49 -27.74
CA PRO A 161 -10.32 -9.88 -28.43
C PRO A 161 -11.58 -10.42 -27.78
N ALA A 162 -12.33 -9.57 -27.06
CA ALA A 162 -13.66 -9.81 -26.49
C ALA A 162 -14.05 -11.30 -26.43
N ALA A 163 -13.30 -12.09 -25.66
CA ALA A 163 -13.62 -13.49 -25.48
C ALA A 163 -14.80 -13.49 -24.51
N ASP A 164 -15.94 -13.92 -25.03
CA ASP A 164 -17.21 -14.10 -24.37
C ASP A 164 -17.03 -14.50 -22.89
N LEU A 165 -17.43 -13.60 -21.99
CA LEU A 165 -17.32 -13.75 -20.53
C LEU A 165 -18.16 -14.92 -20.00
N SER A 166 -18.95 -15.58 -20.85
CA SER A 166 -19.66 -16.83 -20.56
C SER A 166 -18.74 -18.06 -20.46
N SER A 167 -17.47 -17.95 -20.84
CA SER A 167 -16.51 -19.07 -20.88
C SER A 167 -15.54 -19.14 -19.70
N LEU A 168 -15.61 -18.19 -18.76
CA LEU A 168 -14.80 -18.26 -17.54
C LEU A 168 -15.33 -19.39 -16.62
N PRO A 169 -14.48 -20.35 -16.21
CA PRO A 169 -14.90 -21.34 -15.24
C PRO A 169 -15.28 -20.63 -13.92
N PRO A 170 -16.34 -21.09 -13.23
CA PRO A 170 -16.69 -20.52 -11.94
C PRO A 170 -15.51 -20.64 -10.96
N PRO A 171 -15.37 -19.70 -10.01
CA PRO A 171 -14.31 -19.72 -9.01
C PRO A 171 -14.32 -21.06 -8.25
N ALA A 172 -13.11 -21.55 -7.94
CA ALA A 172 -12.82 -22.88 -7.42
C ALA A 172 -13.40 -23.21 -6.02
N ASP A 173 -14.28 -22.37 -5.46
CA ASP A 173 -14.80 -22.52 -4.10
C ASP A 173 -16.27 -22.97 -4.01
N SER A 174 -16.86 -23.47 -5.10
CA SER A 174 -18.27 -23.93 -5.10
C SER A 174 -18.45 -25.45 -5.00
N GLN A 175 -17.62 -26.16 -4.19
CA GLN A 175 -17.77 -27.60 -3.96
C GLN A 175 -17.92 -28.05 -2.51
N TRP A 176 -18.24 -27.14 -1.57
CA TRP A 176 -18.61 -27.53 -0.20
C TRP A 176 -20.04 -27.08 0.13
N SER A 177 -21.04 -27.72 -0.47
CA SER A 177 -22.43 -27.72 0.04
C SER A 177 -23.32 -28.86 -0.49
N ARG A 178 -22.76 -29.96 -1.00
CA ARG A 178 -23.56 -31.16 -1.35
C ARG A 178 -22.86 -32.44 -0.90
N ALA A 179 -22.74 -32.62 0.41
CA ALA A 179 -22.49 -33.93 1.01
C ALA A 179 -23.00 -33.93 2.46
N SER A 180 -24.32 -33.93 2.63
CA SER A 180 -25.04 -34.39 3.83
C SER A 180 -26.51 -34.53 3.46
N GLY A 181 -26.79 -35.57 2.66
CA GLY A 181 -28.14 -36.08 2.44
C GLY A 181 -28.13 -37.56 2.81
N PHE A 182 -28.45 -37.83 4.07
CA PHE A 182 -29.15 -39.01 4.56
C PHE A 182 -29.96 -38.59 5.77
#